data_AF-A0A1F6CAD7-F1
#
_entry.id   AF-A0A1F6CAD7-F1
#
_cell.length_a   1.000
_cell.length_b   1.000
_cell.length_c   1.000
_cell.angle_alpha   90.00
_cell.angle_beta   90.00
_cell.angle_gamma   90.00
#
_symmetry.space_group_name_H-M   'P 1'
#
loop_
_entity.id
_entity.type
_entity.pdbx_description
1 polymer ?
#
loop_
_entity_poly.entity_id
_entity_poly.type
_entity_poly.pdbx_seq_one_letter_code
_entity_poly.pdbx_strand_id
1 'polypeptide(L)'
;KILEFGALAGYSGIWLARALPPDGKFITLEINPKHAEIARANYKTAGLADRTEVRVGPAADHLHSVSQEAPFDLVFIDADKESYPAYLDFALGHTRRGGLIVADNANGHGRVHEALKDGDGPRGIQTYNERVARHPRLVSNIIPVGGWLAVSLVL
;
A
#
# COMPACT_ATOMS: atom_id res chain seq x y z
N LYS A 1 -13.59 -1.37 -2.01
CA LYS A 1 -12.61 -2.24 -1.33
C LYS A 1 -11.22 -1.61 -1.40
N ILE A 2 -10.52 -1.52 -0.27
CA ILE A 2 -9.16 -0.97 -0.19
C ILE A 2 -8.24 -2.04 0.39
N LEU A 3 -7.05 -2.17 -0.20
CA LEU A 3 -5.95 -2.97 0.34
C LEU A 3 -4.80 -2.07 0.78
N GLU A 4 -4.18 -2.39 1.90
CA GLU A 4 -2.96 -1.77 2.40
C GLU A 4 -1.86 -2.80 2.66
N PHE A 5 -0.64 -2.47 2.26
CA PHE A 5 0.59 -3.14 2.69
C PHE A 5 1.26 -2.29 3.77
N GLY A 6 1.32 -2.80 5.01
CA GLY A 6 1.90 -2.11 6.17
C GLY A 6 0.83 -1.36 6.97
N ALA A 7 0.49 -1.88 8.15
CA ALA A 7 -0.51 -1.24 9.02
C ALA A 7 0.14 -0.33 10.07
N LEU A 8 1.29 -0.74 10.62
CA LEU A 8 1.88 -0.16 11.83
C LEU A 8 0.81 -0.05 12.95
N ALA A 9 0.50 1.17 13.39
CA ALA A 9 -0.52 1.43 14.41
C ALA A 9 -1.92 1.70 13.81
N GLY A 10 -2.09 1.58 12.49
CA GLY A 10 -3.37 1.72 11.79
C GLY A 10 -3.79 3.16 11.47
N TYR A 11 -2.86 4.13 11.51
CA TYR A 11 -3.22 5.54 11.29
C TYR A 11 -3.75 5.81 9.87
N SER A 12 -3.01 5.38 8.85
CA SER A 12 -3.44 5.44 7.44
C SER A 12 -4.73 4.65 7.23
N GLY A 13 -4.78 3.43 7.78
CA GLY A 13 -5.95 2.57 7.70
C GLY A 13 -7.23 3.19 8.26
N ILE A 14 -7.16 3.96 9.36
CA ILE A 14 -8.32 4.69 9.90
C ILE A 14 -8.84 5.71 8.88
N TRP A 15 -7.96 6.49 8.26
CA TRP A 15 -8.36 7.50 7.27
C TRP A 15 -8.93 6.87 6.00
N LEU A 16 -8.29 5.81 5.50
CA LEU A 16 -8.76 5.08 4.33
C LEU A 16 -10.10 4.39 4.61
N ALA A 17 -10.26 3.74 5.77
CA ALA A 17 -11.49 3.05 6.13
C ALA A 17 -12.67 4.01 6.39
N ARG A 18 -12.41 5.24 6.85
CA ARG A 18 -13.45 6.29 6.98
C ARG A 18 -14.00 6.77 5.65
N ALA A 19 -13.21 6.70 4.58
CA ALA A 19 -13.63 7.09 3.24
C ALA A 19 -14.48 6.01 2.55
N LEU A 20 -14.57 4.81 3.12
CA LEU A 20 -15.37 3.73 2.57
C LEU A 20 -16.89 3.96 2.75
N PRO A 21 -17.71 3.52 1.79
CA PRO A 21 -19.15 3.42 2.00
C PRO A 21 -19.47 2.38 3.11
N PRO A 22 -20.73 2.33 3.61
CA PRO A 22 -21.12 1.41 4.67
C PRO A 22 -20.83 -0.07 4.41
N ASP A 23 -20.86 -0.51 3.15
CA ASP A 23 -20.58 -1.87 2.69
C ASP A 23 -19.12 -2.07 2.21
N GLY A 24 -18.29 -1.02 2.35
CA GLY A 24 -16.90 -1.07 1.95
C GLY A 24 -16.05 -1.92 2.90
N LYS A 25 -15.00 -2.54 2.36
CA LYS A 25 -14.04 -3.34 3.12
C LYS A 25 -12.62 -2.75 2.99
N PHE A 26 -11.92 -2.66 4.11
CA PHE A 26 -10.51 -2.31 4.22
C PHE A 26 -9.72 -3.53 4.73
N ILE A 27 -8.67 -3.92 4.01
CA ILE A 27 -7.77 -5.01 4.40
C ILE A 27 -6.36 -4.43 4.51
N THR A 28 -5.66 -4.72 5.60
CA THR A 28 -4.24 -4.36 5.75
C THR A 28 -3.41 -5.59 6.10
N LEU A 29 -2.21 -5.67 5.52
CA LEU A 29 -1.24 -6.74 5.76
C LEU A 29 -0.14 -6.21 6.68
N GLU A 30 0.06 -6.85 7.83
CA GLU A 30 1.03 -6.42 8.83
C GLU A 30 1.87 -7.60 9.32
N ILE A 31 3.18 -7.50 9.14
CA ILE A 31 4.10 -8.57 9.50
C ILE A 31 4.29 -8.70 11.02
N ASN A 32 4.24 -7.59 11.76
CA ASN A 32 4.53 -7.57 13.19
C ASN A 32 3.24 -7.79 14.01
N PRO A 33 3.14 -8.90 14.78
CA PRO A 33 1.92 -9.20 15.55
C PRO A 33 1.54 -8.12 16.56
N LYS A 34 2.53 -7.43 17.17
CA LYS A 34 2.29 -6.35 18.13
C LYS A 34 1.70 -5.12 17.45
N HIS A 35 2.20 -4.77 16.27
CA HIS A 35 1.62 -3.69 15.46
C HIS A 35 0.19 -4.04 15.03
N ALA A 36 -0.03 -5.28 14.57
CA ALA A 36 -1.35 -5.74 14.20
C ALA A 36 -2.37 -5.67 15.36
N GLU A 37 -1.96 -6.00 16.58
CA GLU A 37 -2.78 -5.85 17.79
C GLU A 37 -3.15 -4.38 18.04
N ILE A 38 -2.16 -3.49 18.00
CA ILE A 38 -2.36 -2.05 18.17
C ILE A 38 -3.30 -1.48 17.09
N ALA A 39 -3.09 -1.84 15.82
CA ALA A 39 -3.94 -1.43 14.71
C ALA A 39 -5.40 -1.87 14.92
N ARG A 40 -5.65 -3.14 15.31
CA ARG A 40 -7.00 -3.62 15.64
C ARG A 40 -7.64 -2.85 16.79
N ALA A 41 -6.88 -2.58 17.86
CA ALA A 41 -7.38 -1.80 18.98
C ALA A 41 -7.76 -0.37 18.54
N ASN A 42 -6.94 0.25 17.70
CA ASN A 42 -7.20 1.59 17.16
C ASN A 42 -8.39 1.61 16.20
N TYR A 43 -8.57 0.61 15.34
CA TYR A 43 -9.77 0.48 14.49
C TYR A 43 -11.04 0.31 15.33
N LYS A 44 -10.99 -0.47 16.41
CA LYS A 44 -12.10 -0.60 17.35
C LYS A 44 -12.42 0.72 18.03
N THR A 45 -11.42 1.42 18.56
CA THR A 45 -11.59 2.74 19.19
C THR A 45 -12.15 3.78 18.21
N ALA A 46 -11.76 3.69 16.94
CA ALA A 46 -12.26 4.55 15.87
C ALA A 46 -13.67 4.19 15.37
N GLY A 47 -14.27 3.08 15.86
CA GLY A 47 -15.58 2.61 15.43
C GLY A 47 -15.61 1.98 14.04
N LEU A 48 -14.50 1.41 13.58
CA LEU A 48 -14.30 0.89 12.22
C LEU A 48 -14.07 -0.63 12.17
N ALA A 49 -14.14 -1.31 13.32
CA ALA A 49 -13.84 -2.74 13.43
C ALA A 49 -14.73 -3.64 12.56
N ASP A 50 -15.93 -3.17 12.19
CA ASP A 50 -16.89 -3.86 11.32
C ASP A 50 -16.42 -3.99 9.86
N ARG A 51 -15.53 -3.09 9.42
CA ARG A 51 -15.10 -2.97 8.02
C ARG A 51 -13.59 -3.06 7.79
N THR A 52 -12.81 -3.18 8.87
CA THR A 52 -11.35 -3.32 8.81
C THR A 52 -10.90 -4.74 9.15
N GLU A 53 -10.03 -5.30 8.33
CA GLU A 53 -9.40 -6.61 8.56
C GLU A 53 -7.87 -6.46 8.61
N VAL A 54 -7.23 -7.01 9.64
CA VAL A 54 -5.75 -7.06 9.77
C VAL A 54 -5.29 -8.50 9.61
N ARG A 55 -4.52 -8.78 8.56
CA ARG A 55 -3.88 -10.07 8.33
C ARG A 55 -2.44 -10.03 8.82
N VAL A 56 -2.11 -10.95 9.73
CA VAL A 56 -0.79 -10.97 10.38
C VAL A 56 0.14 -11.91 9.64
N GLY A 57 1.35 -11.47 9.38
CA GLY A 57 2.41 -12.26 8.75
C GLY A 57 2.99 -11.57 7.51
N PRO A 58 4.01 -12.18 6.88
CA PRO A 58 4.59 -11.67 5.64
C PRO A 58 3.51 -11.44 4.58
N ALA A 59 3.56 -10.30 3.89
CA ALA A 59 2.57 -9.97 2.87
C ALA A 59 2.49 -11.05 1.78
N ALA A 60 3.63 -11.65 1.42
CA ALA A 60 3.76 -12.74 0.45
C ALA A 60 2.83 -13.93 0.76
N ASP A 61 2.68 -14.28 2.04
CA ASP A 61 1.87 -15.43 2.48
C ASP A 61 0.36 -15.17 2.29
N HIS A 62 -0.04 -13.89 2.25
CA HIS A 62 -1.43 -13.47 2.10
C HIS A 62 -1.82 -13.17 0.65
N LEU A 63 -0.88 -13.01 -0.28
CA LEU A 63 -1.19 -12.54 -1.64
C LEU A 63 -2.21 -13.43 -2.36
N HIS A 64 -2.12 -14.75 -2.19
CA HIS A 64 -3.07 -15.68 -2.82
C HIS A 64 -4.49 -15.52 -2.26
N SER A 65 -4.65 -15.37 -0.94
CA SER A 65 -5.98 -15.22 -0.34
C SER A 65 -6.56 -13.81 -0.59
N VAL A 66 -5.71 -12.79 -0.57
CA VAL A 66 -6.09 -11.39 -0.86
C VAL A 66 -6.48 -11.22 -2.33
N SER A 67 -5.84 -11.93 -3.27
CA SER A 67 -6.21 -11.84 -4.69
C SER A 67 -7.63 -12.31 -4.97
N GLN A 68 -8.17 -13.23 -4.18
CA GLN A 68 -9.57 -13.66 -4.28
C GLN A 68 -10.56 -12.55 -3.86
N GLU A 69 -10.08 -11.51 -3.19
CA GLU A 69 -10.87 -10.33 -2.82
C GLU A 69 -10.74 -9.17 -3.79
N ALA A 70 -9.98 -9.34 -4.88
CA ALA A 70 -9.91 -8.39 -5.97
C ALA A 70 -11.27 -8.26 -6.72
N PRO A 71 -11.47 -7.22 -7.54
CA PRO A 71 -10.59 -6.07 -7.70
C PRO A 71 -10.69 -5.08 -6.53
N PHE A 72 -9.60 -4.38 -6.26
CA PHE A 72 -9.54 -3.26 -5.31
C PHE A 72 -9.80 -1.93 -6.02
N ASP A 73 -10.45 -1.00 -5.32
CA ASP A 73 -10.63 0.39 -5.77
C ASP A 73 -9.36 1.21 -5.50
N LEU A 74 -8.66 0.89 -4.41
CA LEU A 74 -7.39 1.49 -4.04
C LEU A 74 -6.47 0.44 -3.41
N VAL A 75 -5.19 0.47 -3.80
CA VAL A 75 -4.10 -0.24 -3.12
C VAL A 75 -3.12 0.78 -2.57
N PHE A 76 -2.90 0.77 -1.26
CA PHE A 76 -1.95 1.62 -0.55
C PHE A 76 -0.69 0.81 -0.18
N ILE A 77 0.49 1.28 -0.56
CA ILE A 77 1.77 0.60 -0.36
C ILE A 77 2.61 1.43 0.60
N ASP A 78 2.75 0.98 1.85
CA ASP A 78 3.61 1.60 2.86
C ASP A 78 4.26 0.56 3.79
N ALA A 79 4.99 -0.39 3.19
CA ALA A 79 5.70 -1.44 3.91
C ALA A 79 7.23 -1.31 3.76
N ASP A 80 7.94 -2.44 3.78
CA ASP A 80 9.36 -2.54 3.51
C ASP A 80 9.68 -2.09 2.07
N LYS A 81 10.70 -1.24 1.92
CA LYS A 81 10.97 -0.51 0.67
C LYS A 81 11.52 -1.41 -0.44
N GLU A 82 12.18 -2.50 -0.07
CA GLU A 82 12.75 -3.50 -0.98
C GLU A 82 11.65 -4.21 -1.79
N SER A 83 10.51 -4.50 -1.17
CA SER A 83 9.41 -5.23 -1.81
C SER A 83 8.44 -4.36 -2.61
N TYR A 84 8.64 -3.03 -2.68
CA TYR A 84 7.76 -2.12 -3.43
C TYR A 84 7.53 -2.55 -4.89
N PRO A 85 8.55 -3.00 -5.66
CA PRO A 85 8.33 -3.52 -7.00
C PRO A 85 7.37 -4.73 -7.03
N ALA A 86 7.48 -5.66 -6.07
CA ALA A 86 6.61 -6.81 -5.98
C ALA A 86 5.18 -6.43 -5.56
N TYR A 87 5.04 -5.46 -4.64
CA TYR A 87 3.73 -4.92 -4.26
C TYR A 87 3.06 -4.18 -5.43
N LEU A 88 3.84 -3.47 -6.27
CA LEU A 88 3.34 -2.87 -7.50
C LEU A 88 2.84 -3.93 -8.50
N ASP A 89 3.58 -5.03 -8.68
CA ASP A 89 3.16 -6.14 -9.54
C ASP A 89 1.82 -6.71 -9.11
N PHE A 90 1.67 -6.96 -7.80
CA PHE A 90 0.39 -7.38 -7.25
C PHE A 90 -0.71 -6.32 -7.51
N ALA A 91 -0.43 -5.05 -7.20
CA ALA A 91 -1.40 -3.98 -7.34
C ALA A 91 -1.87 -3.79 -8.80
N LEU A 92 -0.98 -3.89 -9.79
CA LEU A 92 -1.29 -3.79 -11.22
C LEU A 92 -2.24 -4.89 -11.72
N GLY A 93 -2.15 -6.08 -11.13
CA GLY A 93 -3.01 -7.22 -11.46
C GLY A 93 -4.38 -7.19 -10.77
N HIS A 94 -4.48 -6.53 -9.60
CA HIS A 94 -5.64 -6.65 -8.71
C HIS A 94 -6.36 -5.34 -8.43
N THR A 95 -5.88 -4.21 -8.95
CA THR A 95 -6.61 -2.93 -8.91
C THR A 95 -7.46 -2.79 -10.18
N ARG A 96 -8.74 -2.44 -10.04
CA ARG A 96 -9.60 -2.25 -11.23
C ARG A 96 -9.13 -1.07 -12.07
N ARG A 97 -9.52 -1.07 -13.35
CA ARG A 97 -9.52 0.13 -14.19
C ARG A 97 -10.29 1.27 -13.50
N GLY A 98 -9.73 2.47 -13.55
CA GLY A 98 -10.20 3.65 -12.83
C GLY A 98 -9.94 3.62 -11.32
N GLY A 99 -9.24 2.61 -10.80
CA GLY A 99 -8.78 2.54 -9.41
C GLY A 99 -7.41 3.20 -9.23
N LEU A 100 -6.98 3.32 -7.98
CA LEU A 100 -5.73 3.99 -7.61
C LEU A 100 -4.73 3.01 -6.99
N ILE A 101 -3.47 3.16 -7.38
CA ILE A 101 -2.32 2.59 -6.67
C ILE A 101 -1.57 3.77 -6.06
N VAL A 102 -1.42 3.77 -4.74
CA VAL A 102 -0.78 4.84 -3.99
C VAL A 102 0.38 4.23 -3.21
N ALA A 103 1.56 4.83 -3.26
CA ALA A 103 2.72 4.42 -2.48
C ALA A 103 3.32 5.60 -1.73
N ASP A 104 3.60 5.41 -0.45
CA ASP A 104 4.27 6.42 0.38
C ASP A 104 5.80 6.32 0.28
N ASN A 105 6.48 7.36 0.74
CA ASN A 105 7.93 7.47 0.79
C ASN A 105 8.58 7.38 -0.60
N ALA A 106 7.92 7.90 -1.63
CA ALA A 106 8.42 7.92 -3.00
C ALA A 106 9.74 8.70 -3.17
N ASN A 107 10.13 9.53 -2.20
CA ASN A 107 11.45 10.16 -2.17
C ASN A 107 12.57 9.25 -1.63
N GLY A 108 12.25 8.02 -1.19
CA GLY A 108 13.19 7.08 -0.57
C GLY A 108 14.00 7.70 0.56
N HIS A 109 13.35 8.52 1.38
CA HIS A 109 13.96 9.30 2.46
C HIS A 109 15.09 10.22 1.99
N GLY A 110 14.91 10.80 0.80
CA GLY A 110 15.86 11.72 0.19
C GLY A 110 16.94 11.05 -0.65
N ARG A 111 17.00 9.71 -0.71
CA ARG A 111 18.12 8.97 -1.31
C ARG A 111 17.88 8.49 -2.74
N VAL A 112 16.69 8.70 -3.31
CA VAL A 112 16.36 8.21 -4.67
C VAL A 112 17.18 8.81 -5.80
N HIS A 113 17.97 9.86 -5.54
CA HIS A 113 18.88 10.46 -6.51
C HIS A 113 20.29 9.83 -6.48
N GLU A 114 20.58 8.97 -5.50
CA GLU A 114 21.88 8.33 -5.31
C GLU A 114 22.09 7.14 -6.28
N ALA A 115 23.35 6.75 -6.49
CA ALA A 115 23.72 5.52 -7.19
C ALA A 115 23.64 4.32 -6.24
N LEU A 116 22.42 3.84 -6.00
CA LEU A 116 22.10 2.76 -5.05
C LEU A 116 22.39 1.37 -5.64
N LYS A 117 22.72 0.40 -4.78
CA LYS A 117 22.95 -0.99 -5.16
C LYS A 117 21.74 -1.86 -4.81
N ASP A 118 21.69 -3.04 -5.38
CA ASP A 118 20.68 -4.03 -5.01
C ASP A 118 20.85 -4.43 -3.53
N GLY A 119 19.73 -4.56 -2.81
CA GLY A 119 19.70 -4.75 -1.36
C GLY A 119 19.68 -3.46 -0.54
N ASP A 120 19.85 -2.28 -1.15
CA ASP A 120 19.53 -1.02 -0.48
C ASP A 120 18.02 -0.79 -0.53
N GLY A 121 17.34 -0.65 0.61
CA GLY A 121 15.89 -0.36 0.64
C GLY A 121 15.43 0.75 -0.34
N PRO A 122 16.10 1.91 -0.40
CA PRO A 122 15.76 2.97 -1.36
C PRO A 122 15.91 2.58 -2.84
N ARG A 123 16.65 1.51 -3.19
CA ARG A 123 16.73 0.98 -4.56
C ARG A 123 15.40 0.40 -5.03
N GLY A 124 14.65 -0.22 -4.12
CA GLY A 124 13.28 -0.68 -4.37
C GLY A 124 12.35 0.48 -4.74
N ILE A 125 12.54 1.64 -4.11
CA ILE A 125 11.80 2.87 -4.41
C ILE A 125 12.19 3.47 -5.76
N GLN A 126 13.48 3.50 -6.11
CA GLN A 126 13.91 3.89 -7.46
C GLN A 126 13.25 3.02 -8.53
N THR A 127 13.29 1.71 -8.34
CA THR A 127 12.69 0.75 -9.26
C THR A 127 11.18 0.95 -9.36
N TYR A 128 10.50 1.12 -8.23
CA TYR A 128 9.07 1.43 -8.21
C TYR A 128 8.76 2.72 -9.00
N ASN A 129 9.46 3.82 -8.72
CA ASN A 129 9.25 5.11 -9.37
C ASN A 129 9.48 5.04 -10.89
N GLU A 130 10.55 4.39 -11.32
CA GLU A 130 10.85 4.18 -12.74
C GLU A 130 9.75 3.38 -13.44
N ARG A 131 9.22 2.34 -12.77
CA ARG A 131 8.17 1.49 -13.30
C ARG A 131 6.86 2.24 -13.43
N VAL A 132 6.39 2.93 -12.40
CA VAL A 132 5.12 3.68 -12.49
C VAL A 132 5.19 4.81 -13.51
N ALA A 133 6.34 5.47 -13.66
CA ALA A 133 6.54 6.54 -14.64
C ALA A 133 6.47 6.06 -16.10
N ARG A 134 6.77 4.77 -16.36
CA ARG A 134 6.84 4.20 -17.72
C ARG A 134 5.73 3.22 -18.05
N HIS A 135 4.90 2.85 -17.06
CA HIS A 135 3.92 1.77 -17.26
C HIS A 135 2.75 2.24 -18.15
N PRO A 136 2.44 1.55 -19.25
CA PRO A 136 1.46 2.02 -20.24
C PRO A 136 0.02 2.02 -19.73
N ARG A 137 -0.26 1.30 -18.64
CA ARG A 137 -1.59 1.27 -17.99
C ARG A 137 -1.71 2.24 -16.82
N LEU A 138 -0.71 3.08 -16.55
CA LEU A 138 -0.75 4.01 -15.42
C LEU A 138 -0.63 5.46 -15.89
N VAL A 139 -1.41 6.33 -15.25
CA VAL A 139 -1.16 7.78 -15.24
C VAL A 139 -0.72 8.14 -13.83
N SER A 140 0.55 8.50 -13.68
CA SER A 140 1.19 8.63 -12.38
C SER A 140 1.69 10.05 -12.11
N ASN A 141 1.54 10.48 -10.86
CA ASN A 141 2.09 11.73 -10.34
C ASN A 141 2.78 11.47 -8.99
N ILE A 142 3.80 12.25 -8.66
CA ILE A 142 4.40 12.28 -7.33
C ILE A 142 4.05 13.62 -6.67
N ILE A 143 3.45 13.54 -5.49
CA ILE A 143 3.00 14.70 -4.72
C ILE A 143 3.96 14.90 -3.53
N PRO A 144 4.60 16.07 -3.37
CA PRO A 144 5.63 16.29 -2.36
C PRO A 144 5.05 16.58 -0.96
N VAL A 145 4.32 15.61 -0.41
CA VAL A 145 3.79 15.64 0.97
C VAL A 145 4.45 14.51 1.77
N GLY A 146 4.95 14.80 2.98
CA GLY A 146 5.64 13.82 3.80
C GLY A 146 6.88 13.23 3.09
N GLY A 147 6.96 11.90 3.01
CA GLY A 147 7.97 11.17 2.23
C GLY A 147 7.73 11.20 0.71
N TRP A 148 6.80 12.03 0.24
CA TRP A 148 6.23 12.07 -1.10
C TRP A 148 5.33 10.88 -1.40
N LEU A 149 4.17 11.16 -1.97
CA LEU A 149 3.18 10.17 -2.35
C LEU A 149 3.20 9.99 -3.85
N ALA A 150 3.53 8.78 -4.31
CA ALA A 150 3.28 8.38 -5.68
C ALA A 150 1.81 7.96 -5.82
N VAL A 151 1.08 8.57 -6.75
CA VAL A 151 -0.33 8.30 -7.01
C VAL A 151 -0.48 7.92 -8.47
N SER A 152 -0.97 6.71 -8.73
CA SER A 152 -1.13 6.15 -10.06
C SER A 152 -2.58 5.76 -10.33
N LEU A 153 -3.19 6.35 -11.35
CA LEU A 153 -4.48 5.94 -11.87
C LEU A 153 -4.31 4.75 -12.82
N VAL A 154 -5.06 3.68 -12.59
CA VAL A 154 -5.07 2.50 -13.47
C VAL A 154 -6.01 2.76 -14.65
N LEU A 155 -5.47 2.74 -15.88
CA LEU A 155 -6.21 2.90 -17.13
C LEU A 155 -6.94 1.64 -17.57
#